data_AF-A0ABD1BAC1-F1
#
_entry.id   AF-A0ABD1BAC1-F1
#
_cell.length_a   1.000
_cell.length_b   1.000
_cell.length_c   1.000
_cell.angle_alpha   90.00
_cell.angle_beta   90.00
_cell.angle_gamma   90.00
#
_symmetry.space_group_name_H-M   'P 1'
#
loop_
_entity.id
_entity.type
_entity.pdbx_description
1 polymer ?
#
loop_
_entity_poly.entity_id
_entity_poly.type
_entity_poly.pdbx_seq_one_letter_code
_entity_poly.pdbx_strand_id
1 'polypeptide(L)'
;MLPTILESCPKLESFILEIVHLYIRGKKKKEEPKVMFPTVHRCLVSSLKLVELKCSIPGYEREMELVRYLLKNSTILEKLKLDVYYTKKTKCDFLKELVAMPRGSSVCEVLVL
;
A
#
# COMPACT_ATOMS: atom_id res chain seq x y z
N MET A 1 0.03 -13.81 -2.63
CA MET A 1 0.43 -13.35 -3.98
C MET A 1 1.36 -12.16 -3.92
N LEU A 2 0.99 -11.05 -3.27
CA LEU A 2 1.85 -9.85 -3.20
C LEU A 2 3.29 -10.13 -2.70
N PRO A 3 3.53 -10.81 -1.55
CA PRO A 3 4.90 -11.10 -1.12
C PRO A 3 5.71 -11.88 -2.16
N THR A 4 5.08 -12.86 -2.82
CA THR A 4 5.73 -13.67 -3.87
C THR A 4 6.20 -12.82 -5.05
N ILE A 5 5.42 -11.81 -5.46
CA ILE A 5 5.80 -10.90 -6.55
C ILE A 5 7.00 -10.05 -6.16
N LEU A 6 6.95 -9.45 -4.96
CA LEU A 6 8.04 -8.61 -4.46
C LEU A 6 9.35 -9.39 -4.29
N GLU A 7 9.28 -10.66 -3.90
CA GLU A 7 10.44 -11.54 -3.77
C GLU A 7 10.99 -11.96 -5.13
N SER A 8 10.10 -12.32 -6.07
CA SER A 8 10.47 -12.85 -7.38
C SER A 8 10.97 -11.76 -8.34
N CYS A 9 10.73 -10.49 -8.05
CA CYS A 9 11.08 -9.35 -8.91
C CYS A 9 12.07 -8.41 -8.21
N PRO A 10 13.34 -8.79 -7.99
CA PRO A 10 14.30 -7.99 -7.23
C PRO A 10 14.72 -6.67 -7.89
N LYS A 11 14.39 -6.48 -9.17
CA LYS A 11 14.65 -5.25 -9.95
C LYS A 11 13.36 -4.48 -10.29
N LEU A 12 12.26 -4.74 -9.58
CA LEU A 12 10.98 -4.07 -9.80
C LEU A 12 11.14 -2.56 -9.55
N GLU A 13 10.98 -1.75 -10.59
CA GLU A 13 11.07 -0.28 -10.48
C GLU A 13 9.71 0.39 -10.31
N SER A 14 8.66 -0.19 -10.90
CA SER A 14 7.30 0.32 -10.86
C SER A 14 6.33 -0.79 -10.53
N PHE A 15 5.39 -0.51 -9.64
CA PHE A 15 4.39 -1.48 -9.20
C PHE A 15 3.00 -0.84 -9.14
N ILE A 16 2.06 -1.41 -9.89
CA ILE A 16 0.66 -0.97 -9.89
C ILE A 16 -0.18 -2.12 -9.32
N LEU A 17 -0.95 -1.82 -8.27
CA LEU A 17 -1.82 -2.78 -7.60
C LEU A 17 -3.24 -2.25 -7.54
N GLU A 18 -4.17 -3.02 -8.09
CA GLU A 18 -5.61 -2.77 -7.98
C GLU A 18 -6.23 -3.75 -6.98
N ILE A 19 -6.81 -3.20 -5.91
CA ILE A 19 -7.43 -3.96 -4.83
C ILE A 19 -8.95 -3.92 -5.06
N VAL A 20 -9.49 -5.06 -5.52
CA VAL A 20 -10.91 -5.25 -5.79
C VAL A 20 -11.55 -6.04 -4.65
N HIS A 21 -12.44 -5.41 -3.89
CA HIS A 21 -13.26 -6.11 -2.90
C HIS A 21 -14.47 -6.74 -3.57
N LEU A 22 -14.44 -8.06 -3.77
CA LEU A 22 -15.61 -8.80 -4.18
C LEU A 22 -16.59 -8.88 -2.99
N TYR A 23 -17.64 -8.06 -3.01
CA TYR A 23 -18.75 -8.19 -2.07
C TYR A 23 -19.50 -9.50 -2.33
N ILE A 24 -19.07 -10.60 -1.70
CA ILE A 24 -19.82 -11.85 -1.73
C ILE A 24 -21.00 -11.71 -0.75
N ARG A 25 -22.15 -11.29 -1.28
CA ARG A 25 -23.42 -11.23 -0.54
C ARG A 25 -23.69 -12.60 0.11
N GLY A 26 -23.72 -12.64 1.45
CA GLY A 26 -24.14 -13.83 2.20
C GLY A 26 -23.02 -14.68 2.83
N LYS A 27 -21.73 -14.38 2.64
CA LYS A 27 -20.67 -14.99 3.46
C LYS A 27 -20.33 -14.05 4.62
N LYS A 28 -20.50 -14.54 5.86
CA LYS A 28 -19.87 -13.92 7.04
C LYS A 28 -18.42 -13.63 6.67
N LYS A 29 -17.93 -12.43 6.96
CA LYS A 29 -16.51 -12.06 6.82
C LYS A 29 -15.69 -13.18 7.48
N LYS A 30 -15.19 -14.15 6.71
CA LYS A 30 -14.06 -14.94 7.19
C LYS A 30 -12.98 -13.91 7.42
N GLU A 31 -12.33 -13.94 8.58
CA GLU A 31 -11.07 -13.21 8.77
C GLU A 31 -10.16 -13.63 7.63
N GLU A 32 -10.13 -12.81 6.60
CA GLU A 32 -9.15 -12.99 5.55
C GLU A 32 -7.79 -12.75 6.21
N PRO A 33 -6.79 -13.58 5.89
CA PRO A 33 -5.51 -13.56 6.58
C PRO A 33 -4.92 -12.15 6.53
N LYS A 34 -4.47 -11.68 7.71
CA LYS A 34 -3.70 -10.45 7.83
C LYS A 34 -2.51 -10.54 6.88
N VAL A 35 -2.28 -9.50 6.08
CA VAL A 35 -1.16 -9.49 5.13
C VAL A 35 0.12 -9.35 5.94
N MET A 36 0.77 -10.48 6.23
CA MET A 36 2.04 -10.48 6.94
C MET A 36 3.17 -10.25 5.94
N PHE A 37 3.98 -9.23 6.20
CA PHE A 37 5.28 -9.03 5.55
C PHE A 37 6.38 -9.49 6.52
N PRO A 38 6.77 -10.77 6.51
CA PRO A 38 7.72 -11.30 7.48
C PRO A 38 9.12 -10.69 7.34
N THR A 39 9.44 -10.21 6.13
CA THR A 39 10.74 -9.64 5.78
C THR A 39 10.57 -8.45 4.85
N VAL A 40 11.57 -7.56 4.86
CA VAL A 40 11.68 -6.50 3.86
C VAL A 40 12.21 -7.11 2.56
N HIS A 41 11.44 -6.94 1.49
CA HIS A 41 11.79 -7.49 0.18
C HIS A 41 12.84 -6.61 -0.50
N ARG A 42 13.83 -7.22 -1.17
CA ARG A 42 14.99 -6.53 -1.75
C ARG A 42 14.58 -5.38 -2.67
N CYS A 43 13.57 -5.58 -3.53
CA CYS A 43 13.15 -4.59 -4.52
C CYS A 43 12.73 -3.25 -3.89
N LEU A 44 12.17 -3.26 -2.68
CA LEU A 44 11.75 -2.04 -1.97
C LEU A 44 12.95 -1.14 -1.67
N VAL A 45 14.06 -1.76 -1.28
CA VAL A 45 15.28 -1.03 -0.90
C VAL A 45 16.09 -0.63 -2.14
N SER A 46 16.17 -1.50 -3.15
CA SER A 46 17.16 -1.36 -4.22
C SER A 46 16.64 -0.83 -5.56
N SER A 47 15.35 -0.94 -5.86
CA SER A 47 14.87 -0.65 -7.22
C SER A 47 13.54 0.09 -7.30
N LEU A 48 12.64 -0.06 -6.32
CA LEU A 48 11.27 0.43 -6.43
C LEU A 48 11.20 1.96 -6.32
N LYS A 49 10.85 2.62 -7.42
CA LYS A 49 10.74 4.08 -7.55
C LYS A 49 9.30 4.56 -7.58
N LEU A 50 8.38 3.78 -8.16
CA LEU A 50 6.98 4.17 -8.32
C LEU A 50 6.04 3.09 -7.82
N VAL A 51 5.04 3.49 -7.04
CA VAL A 51 3.91 2.64 -6.68
C VAL A 51 2.60 3.36 -6.94
N GLU A 52 1.64 2.65 -7.53
CA GLU A 52 0.26 3.10 -7.67
C GLU A 52 -0.68 2.07 -7.04
N LEU A 53 -1.40 2.48 -6.00
CA LEU A 53 -2.41 1.67 -5.35
C LEU A 53 -3.78 2.20 -5.72
N LYS A 54 -4.59 1.36 -6.37
CA LYS A 54 -5.99 1.63 -6.66
C LYS A 54 -6.85 0.84 -5.70
N CYS A 55 -7.62 1.51 -4.86
CA CYS A 55 -8.46 0.87 -3.87
C CYS A 55 -9.86 1.51 -3.87
N SER A 56 -10.87 0.68 -4.14
CA SER A 56 -12.26 1.15 -4.20
C SER A 56 -12.84 1.52 -2.82
N ILE A 57 -12.19 1.18 -1.69
CA ILE A 57 -12.69 1.45 -0.34
C ILE A 57 -11.53 1.71 0.65
N PRO A 58 -11.19 2.97 0.96
CA PRO A 58 -10.24 3.32 2.00
C PRO A 58 -10.83 3.11 3.39
N GLY A 59 -9.99 2.70 4.33
CA GLY A 59 -10.34 2.56 5.75
C GLY A 59 -10.31 1.13 6.28
N TYR A 60 -9.89 0.15 5.47
CA TYR A 60 -9.54 -1.16 5.96
C TYR A 60 -8.07 -1.15 6.43
N GLU A 61 -7.85 -1.68 7.64
CA GLU A 61 -6.53 -1.77 8.30
C GLU A 61 -5.45 -2.40 7.42
N ARG A 62 -5.82 -3.29 6.50
CA ARG A 62 -4.87 -4.04 5.67
C ARG A 62 -4.24 -3.18 4.58
N GLU A 63 -5.03 -2.31 3.97
CA GLU A 63 -4.59 -1.36 2.96
C GLU A 63 -3.68 -0.32 3.60
N MET A 64 -4.02 0.13 4.81
CA MET A 64 -3.15 1.02 5.60
C MET A 64 -1.86 0.33 6.02
N GLU A 65 -1.89 -0.95 6.38
CA GLU A 65 -0.70 -1.75 6.67
C GLU A 65 0.21 -1.87 5.45
N LEU A 66 -0.36 -2.07 4.25
CA LEU A 66 0.38 -2.08 3.00
C LEU A 66 1.04 -0.71 2.72
N VAL A 67 0.30 0.38 2.83
CA VAL A 67 0.82 1.74 2.64
C VAL A 67 1.97 2.01 3.61
N ARG A 68 1.79 1.67 4.90
CA ARG A 68 2.82 1.84 5.92
C ARG A 68 4.07 1.01 5.63
N TYR A 69 3.88 -0.24 5.20
CA TYR A 69 4.96 -1.13 4.84
C TYR A 69 5.77 -0.59 3.65
N LEU A 70 5.09 -0.11 2.60
CA LEU A 70 5.75 0.48 1.43
C LEU A 70 6.50 1.76 1.79
N LEU A 71 5.86 2.70 2.49
CA LEU A 71 6.48 3.97 2.88
C LEU A 71 7.68 3.76 3.79
N LYS A 72 7.58 2.87 4.78
CA LYS A 72 8.65 2.63 5.75
C LYS A 72 9.87 1.96 5.12
N ASN A 73 9.67 0.99 4.24
CA ASN A 73 10.74 0.10 3.80
C ASN A 73 11.32 0.45 2.42
N SER A 74 10.65 1.31 1.65
CA SER A 74 11.12 1.67 0.31
C SER A 74 12.05 2.88 0.37
N THR A 75 13.37 2.64 0.36
CA THR A 75 14.38 3.67 0.64
C THR A 75 14.66 4.61 -0.52
N ILE A 76 14.31 4.20 -1.75
CA ILE A 76 14.50 5.02 -2.97
C ILE A 76 13.18 5.36 -3.67
N LEU A 77 12.05 5.15 -2.99
CA LEU A 77 10.73 5.41 -3.57
C LEU A 77 10.59 6.89 -3.89
N GLU A 78 10.29 7.22 -5.14
CA GLU A 78 10.13 8.59 -5.62
C GLU A 78 8.66 9.01 -5.55
N LYS A 79 7.73 8.11 -5.86
CA LYS A 79 6.31 8.43 -5.95
C LYS A 79 5.41 7.29 -5.47
N LEU A 80 4.48 7.61 -4.58
CA LEU A 80 3.37 6.75 -4.18
C LEU A 80 2.05 7.43 -4.56
N LYS A 81 1.29 6.83 -5.46
CA LYS A 81 -0.06 7.27 -5.83
C LYS A 81 -1.10 6.39 -5.15
N LEU A 82 -2.07 7.03 -4.51
CA LEU A 82 -3.17 6.40 -3.80
C LEU A 82 -4.47 6.87 -4.46
N ASP A 83 -5.03 6.05 -5.32
CA ASP A 83 -6.34 6.25 -5.94
C ASP A 83 -7.39 5.57 -5.05
N VAL A 84 -8.02 6.37 -4.19
CA VAL A 84 -8.84 5.89 -3.07
C VAL A 84 -10.20 6.58 -3.01
N TYR A 85 -11.28 5.82 -2.92
CA TYR A 85 -12.64 6.37 -2.84
C TYR A 85 -13.12 6.64 -1.41
N TYR A 86 -12.97 7.85 -0.87
CA TYR A 86 -13.33 8.17 0.53
C TYR A 86 -14.64 8.96 0.71
N THR A 87 -15.24 8.84 1.89
CA THR A 87 -16.16 9.86 2.42
C THR A 87 -15.36 11.03 3.01
N LYS A 88 -15.96 12.22 3.19
CA LYS A 88 -15.25 13.38 3.79
C LYS A 88 -14.62 13.07 5.15
N LYS A 89 -15.32 12.35 6.03
CA LYS A 89 -14.83 12.01 7.37
C LYS A 89 -13.66 11.03 7.30
N THR A 90 -13.83 9.93 6.55
CA THR A 90 -12.78 8.91 6.40
C THR A 90 -11.54 9.45 5.70
N LYS A 91 -11.69 10.46 4.82
CA LYS A 91 -10.55 11.17 4.22
C LYS A 91 -9.65 11.84 5.27
N CYS A 92 -10.24 12.58 6.21
CA CYS A 92 -9.47 13.33 7.19
C CYS A 92 -8.64 12.42 8.10
N ASP A 93 -9.23 11.33 8.58
CA ASP A 93 -8.55 10.38 9.46
C ASP A 93 -7.43 9.63 8.71
N PHE A 94 -7.72 9.19 7.48
CA PHE A 94 -6.74 8.58 6.58
C PHE A 94 -5.53 9.49 6.34
N LEU A 95 -5.76 10.78 6.00
CA LEU A 95 -4.67 11.72 5.73
C LEU A 95 -3.82 12.00 6.97
N LYS A 96 -4.43 12.12 8.16
CA LYS A 96 -3.69 12.29 9.42
C LYS A 96 -2.76 11.11 9.67
N GLU A 97 -3.26 9.90 9.49
CA GLU A 97 -2.47 8.69 9.66
C GLU A 97 -1.34 8.59 8.62
N LEU A 98 -1.65 8.86 7.36
CA LEU A 98 -0.70 8.85 6.24
C LEU A 98 0.48 9.81 6.45
N VAL A 99 0.20 11.02 6.96
CA VAL A 99 1.23 12.01 7.27
C VAL A 99 2.12 11.57 8.43
N ALA A 100 1.57 10.83 9.40
CA ALA A 100 2.32 10.32 10.54
C ALA A 100 3.17 9.08 10.23
N MET A 101 3.05 8.47 9.05
CA MET A 101 3.80 7.26 8.70
C MET A 101 5.29 7.56 8.49
N PRO A 102 6.19 6.70 9.02
CA PRO A 102 7.62 6.83 8.75
C PRO A 102 7.90 6.59 7.27
N ARG A 103 8.86 7.35 6.73
CA ARG A 103 9.28 7.27 5.32
C ARG A 103 10.72 6.79 5.25
N GLY A 104 10.94 5.71 4.50
CA GLY A 104 12.28 5.21 4.17
C GLY A 104 12.98 6.08 3.12
N SER A 105 12.20 6.71 2.24
CA SER A 105 12.68 7.66 1.22
C SER A 105 12.30 9.09 1.59
N SER A 106 13.29 9.98 1.65
CA SER A 106 13.10 11.42 1.88
C SER A 106 12.54 12.16 0.67
N VAL A 107 12.68 11.60 -0.53
CA VAL A 107 12.20 12.20 -1.78
C VAL A 107 10.80 11.72 -2.19
N CYS A 108 10.21 10.79 -1.44
CA CYS A 108 8.94 10.18 -1.80
C CYS A 108 7.78 11.20 -1.74
N GLU A 109 7.25 11.53 -2.92
CA GLU A 109 6.00 12.26 -3.08
C GLU A 109 4.81 11.31 -2.92
N VAL A 110 3.88 11.64 -2.02
CA VAL A 110 2.63 10.89 -1.86
C VAL A 110 1.49 11.70 -2.45
N LEU A 111 0.85 11.14 -3.49
CA LEU A 111 -0.29 11.73 -4.18
C LEU A 111 -1.55 10.94 -3.82
N VAL A 112 -2.54 11.63 -3.27
CA VAL A 112 -3.86 11.05 -2.99
C VAL A 112 -4.83 11.61 -4.03
N LEU A 113 -5.37 10.73 -4.87
CA LEU A 113 -6.27 11.05 -5.99
C LEU A 113 -7.74 10.96 -5.55
#